data_AF-A0A0M4GCW4-F1
#
_entry.id   AF-A0A0M4GCW4-F1
#
_cell.length_a   1.000
_cell.length_b   1.000
_cell.length_c   1.000
_cell.angle_alpha   90.00
_cell.angle_beta   90.00
_cell.angle_gamma   90.00
#
_symmetry.space_group_name_H-M   'P 1'
#
loop_
_entity.id
_entity.type
_entity.pdbx_description
1 polymer ?
#
loop_
_entity_poly.entity_id
_entity_poly.type
_entity_poly.pdbx_seq_one_letter_code
_entity_poly.pdbx_strand_id
1 'polypeptide(L)'
;MPEGWWASGIDGSSGLYEVFGRRPASLEGALCMKMHFDPFPGALTMLIELADAPDPLPARWRRKGHDAAYLHAHLYGCRDVRAEGAPPSNGCFVNLTPVDEDMRLSLWADGFELELTSESVSMMVRSFSRGDPSTIGRW
;
A
#
# COMPACT_ATOMS: atom_id res chain seq x y z
N MET A 1 0.01 12.40 -14.19
CA MET A 1 -0.46 11.06 -13.76
C MET A 1 -1.84 10.82 -14.35
N PRO A 2 -2.29 9.57 -14.51
CA PRO A 2 -3.62 9.28 -15.04
C PRO A 2 -4.71 9.86 -14.13
N GLU A 3 -5.67 10.56 -14.73
CA GLU A 3 -6.84 11.08 -14.03
C GLU A 3 -7.71 9.91 -13.51
N GLY A 4 -8.25 10.05 -12.30
CA GLY A 4 -9.06 8.99 -11.66
C GLY A 4 -8.28 7.79 -11.11
N TRP A 5 -6.94 7.78 -11.19
CA TRP A 5 -6.13 6.75 -10.55
C TRP A 5 -6.14 6.92 -9.02
N TRP A 6 -6.28 5.82 -8.28
CA TRP A 6 -6.34 5.82 -6.80
C TRP A 6 -5.15 6.52 -6.12
N ALA A 7 -3.98 6.50 -6.75
CA ALA A 7 -2.77 7.14 -6.23
C ALA A 7 -2.57 8.58 -6.75
N SER A 8 -3.47 9.10 -7.57
CA SER A 8 -3.37 10.45 -8.09
C SER A 8 -3.37 11.46 -6.94
N GLY A 9 -2.38 12.35 -6.91
CA GLY A 9 -2.23 13.35 -5.84
C GLY A 9 -1.51 12.87 -4.58
N ILE A 10 -1.25 11.56 -4.45
CA ILE A 10 -0.48 11.02 -3.32
C ILE A 10 1.01 11.28 -3.52
N ASP A 11 1.71 11.72 -2.47
CA ASP A 11 3.15 11.91 -2.52
C ASP A 11 3.88 10.59 -2.79
N GLY A 12 4.88 10.62 -3.68
CA GLY A 12 5.62 9.45 -4.15
C GLY A 12 4.90 8.56 -5.18
N SER A 13 3.66 8.86 -5.57
CA SER A 13 2.92 8.14 -6.62
C SER A 13 3.62 8.14 -7.99
N SER A 14 4.45 9.15 -8.26
CA SER A 14 5.26 9.20 -9.48
C SER A 14 6.27 8.06 -9.59
N GLY A 15 6.90 7.69 -8.48
CA GLY A 15 7.82 6.55 -8.44
C GLY A 15 7.12 5.23 -8.74
N LEU A 16 5.88 5.06 -8.25
CA LEU A 16 5.06 3.90 -8.57
C LEU A 16 4.74 3.86 -10.07
N TYR A 17 4.29 4.98 -10.64
CA TYR A 17 3.98 5.08 -12.07
C TYR A 17 5.18 4.82 -12.96
N GLU A 18 6.35 5.37 -12.63
CA GLU A 18 7.59 5.17 -13.38
C GLU A 18 8.06 3.72 -13.33
N VAL A 19 8.00 3.08 -12.15
CA VAL A 19 8.42 1.69 -11.96
C VAL A 19 7.55 0.74 -12.78
N PHE A 20 6.25 0.99 -12.88
CA PHE A 20 5.31 0.21 -13.70
C PHE A 20 5.29 0.65 -15.18
N GLY A 21 6.35 1.33 -15.66
CA GLY A 21 6.47 1.68 -17.08
C GLY A 21 5.40 2.66 -17.55
N ARG A 22 4.95 3.56 -16.67
CA ARG A 22 3.87 4.52 -16.91
C ARG A 22 2.50 3.87 -17.11
N ARG A 23 2.32 2.65 -16.61
CA ARG A 23 1.01 2.04 -16.39
C ARG A 23 0.58 2.30 -14.95
N PRO A 24 -0.64 2.83 -14.70
CA PRO A 24 -1.16 2.95 -13.34
C PRO A 24 -1.31 1.56 -12.72
N ALA A 25 -0.66 1.33 -11.58
CA ALA A 25 -0.77 0.08 -10.82
C ALA A 25 -2.15 -0.02 -10.14
N SER A 26 -2.71 -1.23 -10.07
CA SER A 26 -4.00 -1.50 -9.41
C SER A 26 -3.82 -1.91 -7.95
N LEU A 27 -4.80 -1.59 -7.10
CA LEU A 27 -4.95 -2.20 -5.77
C LEU A 27 -5.80 -3.48 -5.82
N GLU A 28 -6.34 -3.85 -6.98
CA GLU A 28 -7.05 -5.12 -7.14
C GLU A 28 -6.14 -6.30 -6.79
N GLY A 29 -6.56 -7.09 -5.79
CA GLY A 29 -5.77 -8.20 -5.25
C GLY A 29 -4.58 -7.78 -4.37
N ALA A 30 -4.38 -6.49 -4.09
CA ALA A 30 -3.33 -6.03 -3.19
C ALA A 30 -3.67 -6.38 -1.73
N LEU A 31 -2.64 -6.70 -0.95
CA LEU A 31 -2.77 -7.14 0.44
C LEU A 31 -1.94 -6.26 1.37
N CYS A 32 -2.58 -5.71 2.39
CA CYS A 32 -1.89 -5.13 3.53
C CYS A 32 -1.33 -6.26 4.41
N MET A 33 -0.01 -6.42 4.37
CA MET A 33 0.71 -7.49 5.06
C MET A 33 1.12 -7.10 6.48
N LYS A 34 1.37 -5.81 6.69
CA LYS A 34 1.69 -5.26 8.02
C LYS A 34 1.12 -3.87 8.13
N MET A 35 0.64 -3.53 9.32
CA MET A 35 0.26 -2.18 9.69
C MET A 35 0.73 -1.86 11.11
N HIS A 36 1.12 -0.62 11.36
CA HIS A 36 1.56 -0.14 12.66
C HIS A 36 1.14 1.31 12.87
N PHE A 37 0.45 1.58 13.97
CA PHE A 37 0.14 2.92 14.41
C PHE A 37 1.22 3.44 15.35
N ASP A 38 1.73 4.64 15.08
CA ASP A 38 2.64 5.34 15.99
C ASP A 38 2.68 6.86 15.70
N PRO A 39 2.01 7.70 16.50
CA PRO A 39 1.09 7.33 17.59
C PRO A 39 -0.27 6.87 17.06
N PHE A 40 -1.00 6.12 17.88
CA PHE A 40 -2.42 5.83 17.61
C PHE A 40 -3.31 7.02 18.04
N PRO A 41 -4.31 7.42 17.23
CA PRO A 41 -4.53 7.01 15.84
C PRO A 41 -3.73 7.85 14.83
N GLY A 42 -3.04 8.90 15.24
CA GLY A 42 -2.57 9.99 14.38
C GLY A 42 -1.69 9.62 13.17
N ALA A 43 -0.95 8.51 13.20
CA ALA A 43 -0.18 8.06 12.05
C ALA A 43 -0.20 6.53 11.89
N LEU A 44 -0.36 6.06 10.65
CA LEU A 44 -0.37 4.65 10.29
C LEU A 44 0.67 4.37 9.21
N THR A 45 1.56 3.41 9.48
CA THR A 45 2.49 2.88 8.49
C THR A 45 2.03 1.51 8.03
N MET A 46 2.02 1.28 6.71
CA MET A 46 1.57 0.03 6.11
C MET A 46 2.57 -0.51 5.09
N LEU A 47 2.64 -1.83 5.02
CA LEU A 47 3.30 -2.56 3.93
C LEU A 47 2.23 -3.26 3.10
N ILE A 48 2.02 -2.78 1.87
CA ILE A 48 1.00 -3.27 0.96
C ILE A 48 1.67 -4.02 -0.18
N GLU A 49 1.49 -5.34 -0.24
CA GLU A 49 1.88 -6.13 -1.40
C GLU A 49 0.95 -5.84 -2.58
N LEU A 50 1.52 -5.54 -3.75
CA LEU A 50 0.78 -5.44 -4.99
C LEU A 50 0.66 -6.83 -5.63
N ALA A 51 -0.53 -7.16 -6.15
CA ALA A 51 -0.74 -8.43 -6.88
C ALA A 51 0.10 -8.48 -8.17
N ASP A 52 0.18 -7.35 -8.86
CA ASP A 52 0.91 -7.22 -10.11
C ASP A 52 2.36 -6.75 -9.89
N ALA A 53 3.24 -7.14 -10.81
CA ALA A 53 4.63 -6.70 -10.85
C ALA A 53 4.89 -5.87 -12.12
N PRO A 54 5.90 -5.00 -12.12
CA PRO A 54 6.31 -4.32 -13.34
C PRO A 54 6.74 -5.29 -14.43
N ASP A 55 6.28 -5.06 -15.66
CA ASP A 55 6.67 -5.80 -16.84
C ASP A 55 7.15 -4.83 -17.93
N PRO A 56 8.44 -4.85 -18.32
CA PRO A 56 9.49 -5.74 -17.82
C PRO A 56 9.98 -5.37 -16.42
N LEU A 57 10.45 -6.36 -15.66
CA LEU A 57 11.05 -6.13 -14.34
C LEU A 57 12.27 -5.20 -14.43
N PRO A 58 12.35 -4.15 -13.57
CA PRO A 58 13.50 -3.26 -13.48
C PRO A 58 14.81 -4.04 -13.31
N ALA A 59 15.86 -3.66 -14.04
CA ALA A 59 17.14 -4.37 -14.01
C ALA A 59 17.75 -4.48 -12.60
N ARG A 60 17.50 -3.49 -11.74
CA ARG A 60 17.91 -3.51 -10.32
C ARG A 60 17.17 -4.58 -9.50
N TRP A 61 15.92 -4.90 -9.83
CA TRP A 61 15.13 -5.93 -9.15
C TRP A 61 15.57 -7.32 -9.60
N ARG A 62 15.75 -7.51 -10.91
CA ARG A 62 16.29 -8.75 -11.47
C ARG A 62 17.66 -9.13 -10.87
N ARG A 63 18.57 -8.16 -10.73
CA ARG A 63 19.88 -8.38 -10.09
C ARG A 63 19.79 -8.83 -8.61
N LYS A 64 18.70 -8.50 -7.92
CA LYS A 64 18.44 -8.94 -6.54
C LYS A 64 17.64 -10.24 -6.47
N GLY A 65 17.20 -10.79 -7.59
CA GLY A 65 16.25 -11.92 -7.61
C GLY A 65 14.85 -11.54 -7.12
N HIS A 66 14.49 -10.25 -7.15
CA HIS A 66 13.17 -9.78 -6.74
C HIS A 66 12.17 -9.89 -7.91
N ASP A 67 10.97 -10.38 -7.62
CA ASP A 67 9.91 -10.66 -8.60
C ASP A 67 8.58 -9.95 -8.31
N ALA A 68 8.49 -9.22 -7.20
CA ALA A 68 7.26 -8.57 -6.76
C ALA A 68 7.50 -7.15 -6.22
N ALA A 69 6.40 -6.42 -6.07
CA ALA A 69 6.39 -5.05 -5.60
C ALA A 69 5.52 -4.90 -4.34
N TYR A 70 5.98 -4.07 -3.40
CA TYR A 70 5.14 -3.63 -2.29
C TYR A 70 5.25 -2.11 -2.12
N LEU A 71 4.23 -1.50 -1.55
CA LEU A 71 4.21 -0.11 -1.15
C LEU A 71 4.53 -0.01 0.33
N HIS A 72 5.49 0.84 0.67
CA HIS A 72 5.60 1.39 2.01
C HIS A 72 4.75 2.66 2.03
N ALA A 73 3.59 2.60 2.67
CA ALA A 73 2.63 3.70 2.73
C ALA A 73 2.59 4.29 4.13
N HIS A 74 2.57 5.61 4.24
CA HIS A 74 2.39 6.32 5.49
C HIS A 74 1.15 7.21 5.37
N LEU A 75 0.23 7.08 6.31
CA LEU A 75 -0.96 7.89 6.44
C LEU A 75 -0.79 8.79 7.66
N TYR A 76 -1.08 10.08 7.48
CA TYR A 76 -0.93 11.10 8.52
C TYR A 76 -2.26 11.75 8.85
N GLY A 77 -2.38 12.25 10.09
CA GLY A 77 -3.61 12.88 10.56
C GLY A 77 -4.78 11.89 10.63
N CYS A 78 -4.51 10.61 10.94
CA CYS A 78 -5.58 9.62 10.87
C CYS A 78 -6.62 9.85 11.97
N ARG A 79 -7.90 9.75 11.57
CA ARG A 79 -9.09 9.98 12.39
C ARG A 79 -10.20 9.02 11.99
N ASP A 80 -11.28 9.02 12.75
CA ASP A 80 -12.46 8.19 12.51
C ASP A 80 -12.16 6.69 12.39
N VAL A 81 -11.14 6.23 13.11
CA VAL A 81 -10.69 4.83 13.06
C VAL A 81 -11.79 3.94 13.62
N ARG A 82 -12.23 2.99 12.80
CA ARG A 82 -13.17 1.92 13.15
C ARG A 82 -12.54 0.61 12.78
N ALA A 83 -12.60 -0.36 13.68
CA ALA A 83 -12.11 -1.70 13.42
C ALA A 83 -13.04 -2.71 14.08
N GLU A 84 -13.32 -3.79 13.35
CA GLU A 84 -14.12 -4.92 13.80
C GLU A 84 -13.40 -6.22 13.47
N GLY A 85 -13.49 -7.17 14.39
CA GLY A 85 -12.88 -8.49 14.22
C GLY A 85 -11.37 -8.56 14.49
N ALA A 86 -10.78 -9.70 14.15
CA ALA A 86 -9.37 -9.97 14.39
C ALA A 86 -8.59 -9.90 13.07
N PRO A 87 -7.48 -9.13 12.99
CA PRO A 87 -6.68 -9.07 11.77
C PRO A 87 -6.21 -10.46 11.33
N PRO A 88 -6.37 -10.82 10.05
CA PRO A 88 -5.94 -12.13 9.56
C PRO A 88 -4.41 -12.26 9.53
N SER A 89 -3.90 -13.48 9.68
CA SER A 89 -2.45 -13.77 9.59
C SER A 89 -1.88 -13.59 8.19
N ASN A 90 -2.72 -13.72 7.15
CA ASN A 90 -2.31 -13.77 5.75
C ASN A 90 -2.45 -12.42 5.02
N GLY A 91 -2.70 -11.35 5.77
CA GLY A 91 -2.99 -10.03 5.23
C GLY A 91 -4.47 -9.80 4.93
N CYS A 92 -4.83 -8.54 4.69
CA CYS A 92 -6.18 -8.09 4.36
C CYS A 92 -6.15 -7.29 3.06
N PHE A 93 -7.25 -7.33 2.31
CA PHE A 93 -7.38 -6.47 1.14
C PHE A 93 -7.38 -5.02 1.55
N VAL A 94 -6.94 -4.16 0.63
CA VAL A 94 -6.77 -2.74 0.87
C VAL A 94 -7.40 -1.92 -0.25
N ASN A 95 -8.02 -0.81 0.13
CA ASN A 95 -8.44 0.22 -0.80
C ASN A 95 -8.11 1.60 -0.23
N LEU A 96 -7.73 2.51 -1.12
CA LEU A 96 -7.46 3.91 -0.84
C LEU A 96 -8.30 4.75 -1.79
N THR A 97 -9.20 5.55 -1.24
CA THR A 97 -10.12 6.37 -2.03
C THR A 97 -10.04 7.82 -1.58
N PRO A 98 -9.88 8.79 -2.49
CA PRO A 98 -9.97 10.20 -2.14
C PRO A 98 -11.40 10.55 -1.70
N VAL A 99 -11.52 11.32 -0.62
CA VAL A 99 -12.79 11.85 -0.10
C VAL A 99 -12.58 13.32 0.22
N ASP A 100 -13.11 14.19 -0.63
CA ASP A 100 -12.85 15.64 -0.59
C ASP A 100 -11.34 15.95 -0.64
N GLU A 101 -10.78 16.51 0.44
CA GLU A 101 -9.34 16.82 0.58
C GLU A 101 -8.57 15.70 1.31
N ASP A 102 -9.26 14.69 1.83
CA ASP A 102 -8.71 13.59 2.61
C ASP A 102 -8.60 12.29 1.79
N MET A 103 -8.03 11.27 2.42
CA MET A 103 -7.97 9.90 1.92
C MET A 103 -8.65 8.94 2.90
N ARG A 104 -9.61 8.15 2.39
CA ARG A 104 -10.24 7.03 3.10
C ARG A 104 -9.44 5.76 2.85
N LEU A 105 -9.02 5.12 3.92
CA LEU A 105 -8.49 3.76 3.93
C LEU A 105 -9.59 2.80 4.35
N SER A 106 -9.75 1.72 3.59
CA SER A 106 -10.54 0.56 3.98
C SER A 106 -9.67 -0.69 3.86
N LEU A 107 -9.68 -1.51 4.91
CA LEU A 107 -9.05 -2.83 4.96
C LEU A 107 -10.13 -3.87 5.25
N TRP A 108 -10.10 -5.00 4.55
CA TRP A 108 -11.09 -6.06 4.80
C TRP A 108 -10.54 -7.46 4.55
N ALA A 109 -11.07 -8.42 5.29
CA ALA A 109 -10.91 -9.85 5.11
C ALA A 109 -12.12 -10.57 5.74
N ASP A 110 -12.18 -11.89 5.64
CA ASP A 110 -13.24 -12.67 6.29
C ASP A 110 -13.24 -12.43 7.81
N GLY A 111 -14.32 -11.84 8.32
CA GLY A 111 -14.48 -11.49 9.74
C GLY A 111 -13.55 -10.38 10.26
N PHE A 112 -12.96 -9.56 9.38
CA PHE A 112 -12.17 -8.39 9.76
C PHE A 112 -12.43 -7.20 8.85
N GLU A 113 -12.68 -6.04 9.45
CA GLU A 113 -12.81 -4.78 8.76
C GLU A 113 -12.07 -3.68 9.53
N LEU A 114 -11.41 -2.78 8.81
CA LEU A 114 -10.88 -1.54 9.37
C LEU A 114 -11.11 -0.40 8.39
N GLU A 115 -11.59 0.73 8.90
CA GLU A 115 -11.73 1.97 8.17
C GLU A 115 -11.11 3.13 8.93
N LEU A 116 -10.51 4.08 8.21
CA LEU A 116 -10.10 5.36 8.76
C LEU A 116 -10.02 6.44 7.68
N THR A 117 -10.05 7.69 8.11
CA THR A 117 -9.76 8.85 7.26
C THR A 117 -8.37 9.38 7.60
N SER A 118 -7.62 9.82 6.60
CA SER A 118 -6.29 10.43 6.75
C SER A 118 -6.23 11.74 5.97
N GLU A 119 -5.53 12.73 6.50
CA GLU A 119 -5.36 14.05 5.87
C GLU A 119 -4.39 13.99 4.70
N SER A 120 -3.39 13.11 4.79
CA SER A 120 -2.45 12.90 3.70
C SER A 120 -1.87 11.50 3.73
N VAL A 121 -1.40 11.09 2.55
CA VAL A 121 -0.74 9.82 2.34
C VAL A 121 0.57 10.10 1.62
N SER A 122 1.62 9.37 1.98
CA SER A 122 2.83 9.24 1.17
C SER A 122 3.10 7.77 0.92
N MET A 123 3.73 7.46 -0.22
CA MET A 123 4.07 6.09 -0.55
C MET A 123 5.43 5.96 -1.22
N MET A 124 6.03 4.79 -1.06
CA MET A 124 7.23 4.42 -1.79
C MET A 124 7.12 2.99 -2.29
N VAL A 125 7.29 2.81 -3.61
CA VAL A 125 7.39 1.48 -4.21
C VAL A 125 8.75 0.85 -3.90
N ARG A 126 8.71 -0.38 -3.42
CA ARG A 126 9.86 -1.23 -3.11
C ARG A 126 9.67 -2.58 -3.81
N SER A 127 10.74 -3.35 -3.91
CA SER A 127 10.67 -4.71 -4.42
C SER A 127 11.12 -5.73 -3.41
N PHE A 128 10.62 -6.94 -3.59
CA PHE A 128 10.88 -8.10 -2.75
C PHE A 128 10.70 -9.38 -3.58
N SER A 129 10.89 -10.53 -2.94
CA SER A 129 10.59 -11.85 -3.50
C SER A 129 9.47 -12.50 -2.69
N ARG A 130 8.38 -12.92 -3.34
CA ARG A 130 7.22 -13.54 -2.64
C ARG A 130 7.58 -14.82 -1.89
N GLY A 131 8.60 -15.53 -2.35
CA GLY A 131 9.11 -16.73 -1.70
C GLY A 131 10.07 -16.46 -0.54
N ASP A 132 10.46 -15.20 -0.31
CA ASP A 132 11.45 -14.83 0.70
C ASP A 132 11.00 -13.60 1.51
N PRO A 133 10.30 -13.81 2.64
CA PRO A 133 9.83 -12.73 3.52
C PRO A 133 10.94 -11.85 4.07
N SER A 134 12.21 -12.29 4.06
CA SER A 134 13.34 -11.49 4.54
C SER A 134 13.66 -10.29 3.63
N THR A 135 13.15 -10.32 2.40
CA THR A 135 13.32 -9.24 1.41
C THR A 135 12.32 -8.09 1.57
N ILE A 136 11.28 -8.28 2.38
CA ILE A 136 10.36 -7.21 2.77
C ILE A 136 11.09 -6.34 3.81
N GLY A 137 11.13 -5.02 3.57
CA GLY A 137 11.76 -4.07 4.48
C GLY A 137 11.28 -4.21 5.94
N ARG A 138 12.20 -3.98 6.88
CA ARG A 138 11.82 -3.68 8.27
C ARG A 138 11.27 -2.26 8.32
N TRP A 139 10.41 -2.00 9.32
CA TRP A 139 9.82 -0.68 9.60
C TRP A 139 10.85 0.45 9.51
#